data_AF-A0A8H8C7U3-F1
#
_entry.id   AF-A0A8H8C7U3-F1
#
_cell.length_a   1.000
_cell.length_b   1.000
_cell.length_c   1.000
_cell.angle_alpha   90.00
_cell.angle_beta   90.00
_cell.angle_gamma   90.00
#
_symmetry.space_group_name_H-M   'P 1'
#
loop_
_entity.id
_entity.type
_entity.pdbx_description
1 polymer ?
#
loop_
_entity_poly.entity_id
_entity_poly.type
_entity_poly.pdbx_seq_one_letter_code
_entity_poly.pdbx_strand_id
1 'polypeptide(L)'
;MARKKHTRAPKGVSKGLSKTASKVAAENPSSSTPAVDINAPMSADSLTTAYALLDKDVAQDANLLTPDADLDSNDSSSTTHVIAEEKKKPTLMSLPNEVKQNIWTMAVFLEEDITPMQIAQRSNKFVWSLDQCVSPGTYNVSAVPPLMAVNLSSVCKAMYNEVSKTHLFYRHNKFNFSARPGDFKTYIVGLTDARRQSIRYMHVELRPNWRPEIKDSMVLIASCKGLKSLDLSISSASNLDFHALMASPEHKHAYAAVQGLKDLNVVVSEVADPSIAASFTAFKNDLAASMAKPRTGYYNQKLFLEIQVTAPLDVHGEGRLSDDKKPGIISSRTRAQKVAMKSLDAVGVRPPRNSPKYDLDGCLAWDVLAVLDSRETGGDDGSAGIEFEVECWVKTGYFRLYSSEGRKEICWEDASVLGPRARHHVVNFYRSNPEKSGLEAVYKEWLQQIDGEDENPNERLHHLKALKVIASQLASAKDLAAKAETKANAAAARNARIQELATS
;
A
#
# COMPACT_ATOMS: atom_id res chain seq x y z
N MET A 1 51.93 -0.25 23.90
CA MET A 1 50.68 -1.01 24.11
C MET A 1 50.14 -1.45 22.77
N ALA A 2 50.07 -2.77 22.57
CA ALA A 2 50.10 -3.43 21.25
C ALA A 2 48.74 -3.47 20.55
N ARG A 3 48.71 -3.08 19.27
CA ARG A 3 47.58 -3.29 18.33
C ARG A 3 47.76 -4.64 17.62
N LYS A 4 46.85 -5.59 17.87
CA LYS A 4 46.77 -6.86 17.15
C LYS A 4 46.13 -6.65 15.78
N LYS A 5 46.87 -7.00 14.73
CA LYS A 5 46.40 -7.15 13.35
C LYS A 5 45.84 -8.56 13.17
N HIS A 6 44.60 -8.69 12.69
CA HIS A 6 44.06 -9.97 12.23
C HIS A 6 44.43 -10.20 10.76
N THR A 7 45.22 -11.24 10.54
CA THR A 7 45.59 -11.78 9.24
C THR A 7 44.49 -12.71 8.72
N ARG A 8 44.19 -12.55 7.42
CA ARG A 8 43.22 -13.31 6.64
C ARG A 8 43.94 -14.53 6.04
N ALA A 9 43.41 -15.73 6.25
CA ALA A 9 43.92 -16.97 5.65
C ALA A 9 43.15 -17.34 4.36
N PRO A 10 43.76 -18.11 3.43
CA PRO A 10 43.33 -18.19 2.04
C PRO A 10 42.39 -19.36 1.71
N LYS A 11 41.78 -19.22 0.53
CA LYS A 11 40.86 -20.13 -0.16
C LYS A 11 41.44 -21.53 -0.36
N GLY A 12 40.71 -22.55 0.09
CA GLY A 12 40.92 -23.95 -0.27
C GLY A 12 40.10 -24.33 -1.51
N VAL A 13 40.81 -24.87 -2.50
CA VAL A 13 40.31 -25.54 -3.70
C VAL A 13 39.81 -26.93 -3.32
N SER A 14 38.64 -27.36 -3.80
CA SER A 14 38.36 -28.78 -3.98
C SER A 14 37.62 -29.03 -5.29
N LYS A 15 38.21 -29.93 -6.08
CA LYS A 15 37.69 -30.53 -7.31
C LYS A 15 36.86 -31.77 -6.95
N GLY A 16 35.86 -32.09 -7.77
CA GLY A 16 35.66 -33.48 -8.21
C GLY A 16 34.29 -34.11 -7.97
N LEU A 17 33.63 -34.40 -9.11
CA LEU A 17 32.92 -35.65 -9.42
C LEU A 17 31.65 -36.02 -8.62
N SER A 18 30.49 -36.02 -9.28
CA SER A 18 30.02 -37.24 -9.95
C SER A 18 28.81 -36.95 -10.85
N LYS A 19 28.82 -37.56 -12.04
CA LYS A 19 27.68 -37.71 -12.94
C LYS A 19 26.97 -39.00 -12.54
N THR A 20 25.69 -38.93 -12.24
CA THR A 20 24.79 -40.09 -12.30
C THR A 20 23.56 -39.69 -13.10
N ALA A 21 23.49 -40.30 -14.29
CA ALA A 21 22.30 -40.31 -15.12
C ALA A 21 21.24 -41.17 -14.44
N SER A 22 19.99 -40.71 -14.43
CA SER A 22 18.84 -41.60 -14.34
C SER A 22 17.81 -41.19 -15.36
N LYS A 23 17.65 -42.13 -16.28
CA LYS A 23 16.73 -42.22 -17.39
C LYS A 23 15.40 -42.71 -16.80
N VAL A 24 14.37 -41.87 -16.80
CA VAL A 24 13.00 -42.32 -16.56
C VAL A 24 12.15 -41.95 -17.76
N ALA A 25 11.49 -42.98 -18.26
CA ALA A 25 10.75 -43.03 -19.50
C ALA A 25 9.46 -42.21 -19.43
N ALA A 26 9.08 -41.75 -20.62
CA ALA A 26 7.87 -41.04 -20.93
C ALA A 26 6.62 -41.93 -20.81
N GLU A 27 5.52 -41.34 -20.38
CA GLU A 27 4.17 -41.71 -20.81
C GLU A 27 3.30 -40.43 -20.78
N ASN A 28 3.00 -39.90 -21.96
CA ASN A 28 2.03 -38.84 -22.20
C ASN A 28 0.74 -39.49 -22.72
N PRO A 29 -0.45 -39.17 -22.17
CA PRO A 29 -1.68 -39.23 -22.93
C PRO A 29 -2.07 -37.83 -23.42
N SER A 30 -2.06 -37.69 -24.74
CA SER A 30 -2.61 -36.56 -25.47
C SER A 30 -4.12 -36.43 -25.24
N SER A 31 -4.58 -35.29 -24.73
CA SER A 31 -5.96 -34.83 -24.93
C SER A 31 -5.92 -33.43 -25.51
N SER A 32 -6.52 -33.30 -26.69
CA SER A 32 -6.60 -32.10 -27.51
C SER A 32 -7.80 -31.26 -27.08
N THR A 33 -7.54 -30.05 -26.57
CA THR A 33 -8.53 -29.00 -26.33
C THR A 33 -8.13 -27.79 -27.17
N PRO A 34 -9.06 -27.10 -27.86
CA PRO A 34 -8.71 -26.05 -28.81
C PRO A 34 -8.17 -24.81 -28.09
N ALA A 35 -7.13 -24.23 -28.67
CA ALA A 35 -6.52 -22.98 -28.24
C ALA A 35 -7.54 -21.83 -28.36
N VAL A 36 -7.87 -21.22 -27.23
CA VAL A 36 -8.53 -19.91 -27.17
C VAL A 36 -7.45 -18.85 -27.11
N ASP A 37 -7.54 -17.89 -28.01
CA ASP A 37 -6.61 -16.77 -28.20
C ASP A 37 -6.75 -15.77 -27.02
N ILE A 38 -5.68 -15.60 -26.22
CA ILE A 38 -5.69 -14.84 -24.95
C ILE A 38 -5.25 -13.37 -25.14
N ASN A 39 -5.00 -12.90 -26.37
CA ASN A 39 -4.52 -11.53 -26.61
C ASN A 39 -5.65 -10.52 -26.94
N ALA A 40 -6.69 -10.45 -26.12
CA ALA A 40 -7.64 -9.34 -26.13
C ALA A 40 -7.60 -8.59 -24.80
N PRO A 41 -7.30 -7.27 -24.77
CA PRO A 41 -7.41 -6.48 -23.54
C PRO A 41 -8.88 -6.44 -23.11
N MET A 42 -9.23 -7.18 -22.05
CA MET A 42 -10.56 -7.10 -21.45
C MET A 42 -10.75 -5.71 -20.83
N SER A 43 -11.78 -5.01 -21.31
CA SER A 43 -12.24 -3.72 -20.77
C SER A 43 -12.55 -3.83 -19.27
N ALA A 44 -12.14 -2.79 -18.52
CA ALA A 44 -12.37 -2.62 -17.09
C ALA A 44 -13.85 -2.46 -16.69
N ASP A 45 -14.80 -2.51 -17.64
CA ASP A 45 -16.21 -2.22 -17.40
C ASP A 45 -17.01 -3.38 -16.77
N SER A 46 -16.45 -4.60 -16.67
CA SER A 46 -17.19 -5.75 -16.12
C SER A 46 -17.20 -5.84 -14.58
N LEU A 47 -16.33 -5.11 -13.87
CA LEU A 47 -16.27 -5.12 -12.40
C LEU A 47 -17.25 -4.14 -11.74
N THR A 48 -17.87 -3.25 -12.53
CA THR A 48 -18.65 -2.11 -12.05
C THR A 48 -20.14 -2.43 -11.89
N THR A 49 -20.66 -3.44 -12.58
CA THR A 49 -22.11 -3.68 -12.71
C THR A 49 -22.77 -4.17 -11.41
N ALA A 50 -22.05 -4.85 -10.53
CA ALA A 50 -22.64 -5.35 -9.27
C ALA A 50 -22.90 -4.26 -8.22
N TYR A 51 -22.23 -3.09 -8.33
CA TYR A 51 -22.41 -1.98 -7.39
C TYR A 51 -23.11 -0.76 -8.02
N ALA A 52 -23.05 -0.57 -9.35
CA ALA A 52 -23.69 0.56 -10.03
C ALA A 52 -25.22 0.42 -10.20
N LEU A 53 -25.79 -0.77 -10.05
CA LEU A 53 -27.24 -1.01 -10.15
C LEU A 53 -28.05 -0.55 -8.93
N LEU A 54 -27.41 -0.06 -7.86
CA LEU A 54 -28.09 0.42 -6.66
C LEU A 54 -28.34 1.94 -6.65
N ASP A 55 -27.87 2.69 -7.65
CA ASP A 55 -27.87 4.16 -7.65
C ASP A 55 -28.91 4.84 -8.57
N LYS A 56 -29.74 4.09 -9.31
CA LYS A 56 -30.61 4.70 -10.34
C LYS A 56 -32.11 4.84 -10.04
N ASP A 57 -32.65 4.21 -8.98
CA ASP A 57 -34.11 4.16 -8.80
C ASP A 57 -34.62 4.70 -7.45
N VAL A 58 -34.20 5.90 -7.01
CA VAL A 58 -34.96 6.70 -6.03
C VAL A 58 -34.70 8.20 -6.23
N ALA A 59 -35.16 8.77 -7.34
CA ALA A 59 -35.20 10.23 -7.49
C ALA A 59 -36.24 10.70 -8.52
N GLN A 60 -37.52 10.41 -8.29
CA GLN A 60 -38.62 11.17 -8.91
C GLN A 60 -39.80 11.27 -7.92
N ASP A 61 -39.88 12.40 -7.22
CA ASP A 61 -41.08 13.21 -7.11
C ASP A 61 -40.81 14.39 -6.16
N ALA A 62 -40.27 15.46 -6.74
CA ALA A 62 -40.27 16.78 -6.15
C ALA A 62 -40.87 17.74 -7.19
N ASN A 63 -42.20 17.78 -7.26
CA ASN A 63 -42.91 18.87 -7.93
C ASN A 63 -43.02 20.06 -6.97
N LEU A 64 -42.20 21.07 -7.27
CA LEU A 64 -42.34 22.46 -6.86
C LEU A 64 -43.02 23.22 -8.01
N LEU A 65 -43.91 24.19 -7.66
CA LEU A 65 -44.51 25.32 -8.40
C LEU A 65 -46.00 25.40 -7.96
N THR A 66 -46.61 26.49 -7.47
CA THR A 66 -46.34 27.93 -7.27
C THR A 66 -47.43 28.49 -6.31
N PRO A 67 -47.27 29.67 -5.70
CA PRO A 67 -48.36 30.39 -5.04
C PRO A 67 -49.06 31.36 -6.01
N ASP A 68 -50.40 31.45 -5.94
CA ASP A 68 -51.16 32.71 -5.82
C ASP A 68 -52.65 32.57 -6.20
N ALA A 69 -53.43 33.41 -5.52
CA ALA A 69 -54.78 33.92 -5.81
C ALA A 69 -56.01 33.18 -5.25
N ASP A 70 -56.66 33.91 -4.33
CA ASP A 70 -58.00 33.74 -3.79
C ASP A 70 -59.09 33.61 -4.86
N LEU A 71 -60.16 32.84 -4.54
CA LEU A 71 -61.55 33.23 -4.79
C LEU A 71 -62.53 32.23 -4.14
N ASP A 72 -63.47 32.82 -3.40
CA ASP A 72 -64.62 32.19 -2.75
C ASP A 72 -65.46 31.30 -3.69
N SER A 73 -65.86 30.12 -3.21
CA SER A 73 -67.22 29.57 -3.45
C SER A 73 -67.46 28.32 -2.59
N ASN A 74 -68.19 28.58 -1.51
CA ASN A 74 -69.30 27.78 -0.99
C ASN A 74 -69.82 26.68 -1.96
N ASP A 75 -69.57 25.39 -1.70
CA ASP A 75 -70.64 24.38 -1.71
C ASP A 75 -70.23 22.99 -1.18
N SER A 76 -71.19 22.39 -0.48
CA SER A 76 -71.44 20.95 -0.33
C SER A 76 -70.35 20.03 0.30
N SER A 77 -70.66 19.63 1.53
CA SER A 77 -70.17 18.43 2.20
C SER A 77 -70.29 17.18 1.32
N SER A 78 -69.15 16.66 0.86
CA SER A 78 -68.97 15.24 0.58
C SER A 78 -67.78 14.74 1.37
N THR A 79 -68.07 14.25 2.58
CA THR A 79 -67.17 13.43 3.40
C THR A 79 -66.92 12.13 2.65
N THR A 80 -66.01 12.18 1.69
CA THR A 80 -65.47 10.99 1.06
C THR A 80 -64.64 10.31 2.14
N HIS A 81 -65.21 9.29 2.79
CA HIS A 81 -64.45 8.32 3.56
C HIS A 81 -63.45 7.67 2.61
N VAL A 82 -62.30 8.32 2.44
CA VAL A 82 -61.09 7.63 1.98
C VAL A 82 -60.81 6.65 3.11
N ILE A 83 -61.32 5.43 2.94
CA ILE A 83 -60.88 4.27 3.70
C ILE A 83 -59.39 4.20 3.40
N ALA A 84 -58.59 4.76 4.31
CA ALA A 84 -57.17 4.52 4.34
C ALA A 84 -57.05 3.01 4.51
N GLU A 85 -56.84 2.30 3.40
CA GLU A 85 -56.42 0.92 3.45
C GLU A 85 -55.15 0.91 4.30
N GLU A 86 -55.28 0.47 5.55
CA GLU A 86 -54.15 0.22 6.41
C GLU A 86 -53.24 -0.72 5.62
N LYS A 87 -52.14 -0.17 5.09
CA LYS A 87 -51.11 -0.94 4.41
C LYS A 87 -50.68 -2.03 5.38
N LYS A 88 -51.21 -3.24 5.21
CA LYS A 88 -50.89 -4.42 6.02
C LYS A 88 -49.37 -4.49 6.05
N LYS A 89 -48.79 -4.28 7.24
CA LYS A 89 -47.34 -4.36 7.43
C LYS A 89 -46.87 -5.68 6.82
N PRO A 90 -45.75 -5.69 6.07
CA PRO A 90 -45.24 -6.92 5.47
C PRO A 90 -45.13 -7.99 6.55
N THR A 91 -45.73 -9.16 6.28
CA THR A 91 -45.97 -10.24 7.23
C THR A 91 -44.72 -10.66 8.01
N LEU A 92 -43.55 -10.53 7.40
CA LEU A 92 -42.25 -10.85 8.01
C LEU A 92 -41.84 -9.85 9.10
N MET A 93 -42.09 -8.55 8.90
CA MET A 93 -41.68 -7.51 9.85
C MET A 93 -42.62 -7.40 11.06
N SER A 94 -43.83 -7.94 10.95
CA SER A 94 -44.80 -8.07 12.05
C SER A 94 -44.52 -9.26 12.98
N LEU A 95 -43.60 -10.16 12.63
CA LEU A 95 -43.25 -11.27 13.49
C LEU A 95 -42.59 -10.77 14.79
N PRO A 96 -42.71 -11.52 15.91
CA PRO A 96 -41.97 -11.25 17.13
C PRO A 96 -40.47 -11.15 16.87
N ASN A 97 -39.79 -10.28 17.62
CA ASN A 97 -38.37 -10.00 17.42
C ASN A 97 -37.52 -11.26 17.57
N GLU A 98 -37.89 -12.17 18.48
CA GLU A 98 -37.20 -13.43 18.71
C GLU A 98 -37.21 -14.32 17.46
N VAL A 99 -38.37 -14.42 16.81
CA VAL A 99 -38.54 -15.20 15.57
C VAL A 99 -37.75 -14.56 14.43
N LYS A 100 -37.84 -13.24 14.28
CA LYS A 100 -37.05 -12.51 13.26
C LYS A 100 -35.56 -12.70 13.45
N GLN A 101 -35.04 -12.53 14.68
CA GLN A 101 -33.62 -12.71 14.97
C GLN A 101 -33.16 -14.13 14.67
N ASN A 102 -33.96 -15.16 14.97
CA ASN A 102 -33.65 -16.54 14.58
C ASN A 102 -33.57 -16.71 13.06
N ILE A 103 -34.55 -16.19 12.32
CA ILE A 103 -34.55 -16.21 10.85
C ILE A 103 -33.31 -15.50 10.31
N TRP A 104 -32.99 -14.31 10.82
CA TRP A 104 -31.81 -13.54 10.39
C TRP A 104 -30.51 -14.26 10.71
N THR A 105 -30.37 -14.82 11.91
CA THR A 105 -29.20 -15.60 12.31
C THR A 105 -28.99 -16.79 11.38
N MET A 106 -30.04 -17.54 11.07
CA MET A 106 -29.95 -18.67 10.12
C MET A 106 -29.60 -18.19 8.71
N ALA A 107 -30.18 -17.07 8.26
CA ALA A 107 -29.97 -16.55 6.91
C ALA A 107 -28.55 -15.99 6.69
N VAL A 108 -27.95 -15.36 7.71
CA VAL A 108 -26.59 -14.78 7.58
C VAL A 108 -25.46 -15.75 7.92
N PHE A 109 -25.79 -16.93 8.43
CA PHE A 109 -24.82 -17.98 8.72
C PHE A 109 -24.33 -18.62 7.42
N LEU A 110 -23.02 -18.79 7.31
CA LEU A 110 -22.36 -19.53 6.27
C LEU A 110 -21.71 -20.76 6.90
N GLU A 111 -21.88 -21.90 6.24
CA GLU A 111 -21.28 -23.17 6.66
C GLU A 111 -19.75 -23.13 6.53
N GLU A 112 -19.25 -22.45 5.50
CA GLU A 112 -17.83 -22.26 5.25
C GLU A 112 -17.27 -21.06 6.02
N ASP A 113 -15.98 -21.18 6.39
CA ASP A 113 -15.25 -20.09 7.04
C ASP A 113 -15.08 -18.89 6.09
N ILE A 114 -15.40 -17.71 6.60
CA ILE A 114 -15.15 -16.44 5.91
C ILE A 114 -13.65 -16.26 5.80
N THR A 115 -13.14 -16.06 4.59
CA THR A 115 -11.71 -15.81 4.34
C THR A 115 -11.52 -14.41 3.78
N PRO A 116 -11.40 -13.37 4.63
CA PRO A 116 -11.26 -12.00 4.15
C PRO A 116 -9.94 -11.82 3.40
N MET A 117 -10.01 -11.28 2.17
CA MET A 117 -8.82 -10.91 1.41
C MET A 117 -8.96 -9.50 0.84
N GLN A 118 -7.92 -8.67 1.02
CA GLN A 118 -7.93 -7.29 0.57
C GLN A 118 -7.96 -7.23 -0.97
N ILE A 119 -8.95 -6.53 -1.56
CA ILE A 119 -9.13 -6.47 -3.02
C ILE A 119 -7.96 -5.76 -3.71
N ALA A 120 -7.38 -4.77 -3.05
CA ALA A 120 -6.20 -4.07 -3.54
C ALA A 120 -5.38 -3.57 -2.35
N GLN A 121 -4.06 -3.45 -2.51
CA GLN A 121 -3.23 -2.86 -1.46
C GLN A 121 -3.77 -1.48 -1.08
N ARG A 122 -3.86 -1.18 0.22
CA ARG A 122 -4.43 0.07 0.77
C ARG A 122 -5.96 0.19 0.72
N SER A 123 -6.66 -0.77 0.12
CA SER A 123 -8.12 -0.80 0.08
C SER A 123 -8.72 -1.20 1.42
N ASN A 124 -9.83 -0.57 1.82
CA ASN A 124 -10.65 -1.07 2.93
C ASN A 124 -11.76 -2.05 2.48
N LYS A 125 -11.70 -2.54 1.24
CA LYS A 125 -12.63 -3.51 0.67
C LYS A 125 -12.01 -4.90 0.62
N PHE A 126 -12.84 -5.88 0.95
CA PHE A 126 -12.44 -7.27 1.07
C PHE A 126 -13.43 -8.17 0.35
N VAL A 127 -12.91 -9.17 -0.36
CA VAL A 127 -13.68 -10.38 -0.69
C VAL A 127 -13.75 -11.29 0.54
N TRP A 128 -14.65 -12.26 0.54
CA TRP A 128 -14.93 -13.10 1.72
C TRP A 128 -14.73 -14.59 1.48
N SER A 129 -14.44 -15.02 0.25
CA SER A 129 -14.15 -16.42 -0.10
C SER A 129 -12.91 -16.51 -0.99
N LEU A 130 -12.18 -17.63 -0.87
CA LEU A 130 -11.07 -18.00 -1.73
C LEU A 130 -11.49 -18.14 -3.19
N ASP A 131 -12.72 -18.59 -3.45
CA ASP A 131 -13.23 -18.80 -4.81
C ASP A 131 -13.37 -17.49 -5.60
N GLN A 132 -13.41 -16.35 -4.89
CA GLN A 132 -13.42 -15.02 -5.51
C GLN A 132 -12.02 -14.58 -5.97
N CYS A 133 -10.94 -15.29 -5.60
CA CYS A 133 -9.57 -14.99 -5.99
C CYS A 133 -9.16 -15.83 -7.20
N VAL A 134 -9.16 -15.22 -8.40
CA VAL A 134 -8.75 -15.89 -9.65
C VAL A 134 -7.22 -16.02 -9.70
N SER A 135 -6.50 -14.98 -9.28
CA SER A 135 -5.05 -14.96 -9.15
C SER A 135 -4.64 -13.93 -8.08
N PRO A 136 -3.39 -13.94 -7.57
CA PRO A 136 -2.93 -12.92 -6.63
C PRO A 136 -3.18 -11.50 -7.18
N GLY A 137 -4.07 -10.75 -6.52
CA GLY A 137 -4.46 -9.39 -6.94
C GLY A 137 -5.61 -9.29 -7.95
N THR A 138 -6.10 -10.41 -8.51
CA THR A 138 -7.24 -10.42 -9.44
C THR A 138 -8.43 -11.17 -8.86
N TYR A 139 -9.57 -10.50 -8.80
CA TYR A 139 -10.76 -11.02 -8.13
C TYR A 139 -11.99 -11.05 -9.03
N ASN A 140 -12.78 -12.11 -8.92
CA ASN A 140 -14.11 -12.21 -9.51
C ASN A 140 -15.15 -12.21 -8.38
N VAL A 141 -15.72 -11.04 -8.07
CA VAL A 141 -16.69 -10.89 -6.99
C VAL A 141 -17.94 -11.73 -7.23
N SER A 142 -18.32 -11.95 -8.49
CA SER A 142 -19.49 -12.72 -8.90
C SER A 142 -19.29 -14.24 -8.85
N ALA A 143 -18.08 -14.73 -8.53
CA ALA A 143 -17.81 -16.17 -8.41
C ALA A 143 -18.59 -16.82 -7.26
N VAL A 144 -19.00 -16.03 -6.26
CA VAL A 144 -19.78 -16.48 -5.10
C VAL A 144 -21.01 -15.59 -4.95
N PRO A 145 -22.18 -16.14 -4.58
CA PRO A 145 -23.37 -15.33 -4.30
C PRO A 145 -23.10 -14.24 -3.25
N PRO A 146 -23.70 -13.04 -3.38
CA PRO A 146 -23.55 -12.00 -2.38
C PRO A 146 -23.97 -12.48 -1.00
N LEU A 147 -23.25 -12.06 0.04
CA LEU A 147 -23.58 -12.37 1.43
C LEU A 147 -25.03 -11.99 1.73
N MET A 148 -25.79 -12.92 2.32
CA MET A 148 -27.19 -12.68 2.66
C MET A 148 -27.35 -11.47 3.59
N ALA A 149 -26.38 -11.22 4.47
CA ALA A 149 -26.35 -10.03 5.32
C ALA A 149 -26.34 -8.70 4.53
N VAL A 150 -25.74 -8.68 3.34
CA VAL A 150 -25.74 -7.53 2.42
C VAL A 150 -27.09 -7.42 1.73
N ASN A 151 -27.62 -8.51 1.18
CA ASN A 151 -28.92 -8.54 0.51
C ASN A 151 -30.06 -8.15 1.45
N LEU A 152 -30.11 -8.68 2.68
CA LEU A 152 -31.14 -8.33 3.67
C LEU A 152 -31.04 -6.86 4.08
N SER A 153 -29.83 -6.32 4.16
CA SER A 153 -29.60 -4.91 4.48
C SER A 153 -30.08 -3.95 3.40
N SER A 154 -30.15 -4.37 2.13
CA SER A 154 -30.62 -3.52 1.04
C SER A 154 -32.15 -3.55 0.86
N VAL A 155 -32.87 -4.50 1.49
CA VAL A 155 -34.33 -4.62 1.32
C VAL A 155 -35.07 -3.41 1.92
N CYS A 156 -34.84 -3.12 3.20
CA CYS A 156 -35.48 -1.99 3.87
C CYS A 156 -34.68 -1.54 5.11
N LYS A 157 -34.94 -0.31 5.56
CA LYS A 157 -34.29 0.29 6.73
C LYS A 157 -34.45 -0.52 8.01
N ALA A 158 -35.60 -1.17 8.20
CA ALA A 158 -35.85 -1.99 9.38
C ALA A 158 -34.95 -3.23 9.41
N MET A 159 -34.86 -3.96 8.29
CA MET A 159 -33.96 -5.11 8.14
C MET A 159 -32.49 -4.69 8.25
N TYR A 160 -32.10 -3.55 7.66
CA TYR A 160 -30.76 -2.99 7.86
C TYR A 160 -30.43 -2.78 9.35
N ASN A 161 -31.34 -2.18 10.11
CA ASN A 161 -31.14 -1.99 11.54
C ASN A 161 -31.04 -3.34 12.28
N GLU A 162 -31.90 -4.29 11.96
CA GLU A 162 -31.96 -5.59 12.63
C GLU A 162 -30.80 -6.54 12.28
N VAL A 163 -30.20 -6.42 11.08
CA VAL A 163 -29.13 -7.31 10.59
C VAL A 163 -27.75 -6.65 10.69
N SER A 164 -27.60 -5.41 10.20
CA SER A 164 -26.30 -4.74 10.13
C SER A 164 -25.89 -4.09 11.45
N LYS A 165 -26.81 -3.44 12.19
CA LYS A 165 -26.46 -2.75 13.46
C LYS A 165 -26.32 -3.71 14.65
N THR A 166 -26.99 -4.85 14.60
CA THR A 166 -26.82 -5.95 15.56
C THR A 166 -25.56 -6.77 15.25
N HIS A 167 -24.95 -6.57 14.08
CA HIS A 167 -23.73 -7.23 13.62
C HIS A 167 -23.85 -8.77 13.56
N LEU A 168 -25.01 -9.29 13.17
CA LEU A 168 -25.26 -10.75 13.15
C LEU A 168 -24.23 -11.52 12.34
N PHE A 169 -23.83 -10.99 11.18
CA PHE A 169 -22.79 -11.57 10.34
C PHE A 169 -21.49 -11.88 11.12
N TYR A 170 -21.02 -10.94 11.94
CA TYR A 170 -19.78 -11.12 12.71
C TYR A 170 -19.96 -12.05 13.91
N ARG A 171 -21.18 -12.16 14.45
CA ARG A 171 -21.47 -12.98 15.62
C ARG A 171 -21.59 -14.46 15.33
N HIS A 172 -22.05 -14.80 14.13
CA HIS A 172 -22.43 -16.18 13.79
C HIS A 172 -21.47 -16.87 12.83
N ASN A 173 -20.63 -16.12 12.11
CA ASN A 173 -19.67 -16.70 11.17
C ASN A 173 -18.27 -16.81 11.78
N LYS A 174 -17.51 -17.78 11.30
CA LYS A 174 -16.10 -17.98 11.63
C LYS A 174 -15.22 -17.31 10.58
N PHE A 175 -14.16 -16.65 11.02
CA PHE A 175 -13.23 -15.91 10.15
C PHE A 175 -11.88 -16.59 10.11
N ASN A 176 -11.44 -17.01 8.93
CA ASN A 176 -10.16 -17.65 8.70
C ASN A 176 -9.18 -16.69 8.01
N PHE A 177 -8.03 -16.47 8.64
CA PHE A 177 -6.96 -15.60 8.14
C PHE A 177 -5.68 -16.37 7.77
N SER A 178 -5.75 -17.69 7.65
CA SER A 178 -4.58 -18.53 7.30
C SER A 178 -4.14 -18.38 5.83
N ALA A 179 -5.08 -18.12 4.92
CA ALA A 179 -4.76 -18.01 3.50
C ALA A 179 -3.76 -16.87 3.20
N ARG A 180 -3.96 -15.71 3.85
CA ARG A 180 -3.13 -14.50 3.68
C ARG A 180 -2.96 -13.80 5.02
N PRO A 181 -1.91 -14.10 5.80
CA PRO A 181 -1.72 -13.54 7.14
C PRO A 181 -1.69 -12.01 7.17
N GLY A 182 -1.20 -11.36 6.12
CA GLY A 182 -1.19 -9.89 6.00
C GLY A 182 -2.60 -9.27 6.00
N ASP A 183 -3.62 -10.01 5.56
CA ASP A 183 -5.01 -9.54 5.53
C ASP A 183 -5.62 -9.50 6.93
N PHE A 184 -5.14 -10.29 7.90
CA PHE A 184 -5.61 -10.24 9.29
C PHE A 184 -5.45 -8.84 9.89
N LYS A 185 -4.24 -8.29 9.82
CA LYS A 185 -3.92 -6.96 10.34
C LYS A 185 -4.80 -5.90 9.71
N THR A 186 -4.84 -5.88 8.38
CA THR A 186 -5.59 -4.90 7.61
C THR A 186 -7.10 -5.00 7.87
N TYR A 187 -7.65 -6.21 7.92
CA TYR A 187 -9.07 -6.44 8.14
C TYR A 187 -9.51 -5.97 9.53
N ILE A 188 -8.82 -6.40 10.60
CA ILE A 188 -9.22 -6.06 11.98
C ILE A 188 -9.10 -4.55 12.24
N VAL A 189 -8.07 -3.89 11.71
CA VAL A 189 -7.91 -2.44 11.79
C VAL A 189 -8.98 -1.71 10.96
N GLY A 190 -9.38 -2.27 9.81
CA GLY A 190 -10.40 -1.70 8.95
C GLY A 190 -11.81 -1.72 9.54
N LEU A 191 -12.08 -2.60 10.52
CA LEU A 191 -13.38 -2.69 11.17
C LEU A 191 -13.64 -1.55 12.17
N THR A 192 -14.91 -1.14 12.26
CA THR A 192 -15.39 -0.31 13.37
C THR A 192 -15.30 -1.08 14.68
N ASP A 193 -15.20 -0.35 15.79
CA ASP A 193 -15.07 -0.96 17.12
C ASP A 193 -16.23 -1.91 17.44
N ALA A 194 -17.48 -1.51 17.14
CA ALA A 194 -18.66 -2.34 17.39
C ALA A 194 -18.65 -3.67 16.60
N ARG A 195 -18.16 -3.67 15.36
CA ARG A 195 -18.05 -4.89 14.53
C ARG A 195 -16.91 -5.79 14.98
N ARG A 196 -15.75 -5.20 15.26
CA ARG A 196 -14.61 -5.92 15.81
C ARG A 196 -14.96 -6.61 17.12
N GLN A 197 -15.70 -5.93 18.00
CA GLN A 197 -16.22 -6.51 19.24
C GLN A 197 -17.31 -7.57 19.00
N SER A 198 -17.92 -7.61 17.82
CA SER A 198 -18.95 -8.58 17.45
C SER A 198 -18.39 -9.89 16.88
N ILE A 199 -17.09 -9.96 16.54
CA ILE A 199 -16.44 -11.21 16.12
C ILE A 199 -16.48 -12.22 17.27
N ARG A 200 -16.84 -13.47 16.99
CA ARG A 200 -16.95 -14.56 17.98
C ARG A 200 -15.98 -15.71 17.74
N TYR A 201 -15.64 -15.99 16.49
CA TYR A 201 -14.83 -17.15 16.11
C TYR A 201 -13.82 -16.72 15.06
N MET A 202 -12.54 -17.03 15.27
CA MET A 202 -11.52 -16.76 14.26
C MET A 202 -10.41 -17.82 14.27
N HIS A 203 -9.81 -18.03 13.10
CA HIS A 203 -8.58 -18.78 12.89
C HIS A 203 -7.50 -17.81 12.41
N VAL A 204 -6.40 -17.72 13.17
CA VAL A 204 -5.24 -16.89 12.85
C VAL A 204 -4.00 -17.77 12.70
N GLU A 205 -3.25 -17.58 11.62
CA GLU A 205 -1.93 -18.16 11.43
C GLU A 205 -0.85 -17.13 11.79
N LEU A 206 0.03 -17.47 12.73
CA LEU A 206 1.20 -16.69 13.10
C LEU A 206 2.43 -17.23 12.37
N ARG A 207 3.10 -16.38 11.60
CA ARG A 207 4.37 -16.71 10.95
C ARG A 207 5.52 -16.04 11.70
N PRO A 208 6.43 -16.79 12.35
CA PRO A 208 7.37 -16.25 13.33
C PRO A 208 8.55 -15.48 12.75
N ASN A 209 8.75 -15.50 11.43
CA ASN A 209 9.84 -14.77 10.77
C ASN A 209 9.74 -13.23 10.96
N TRP A 210 8.66 -12.73 11.56
CA TRP A 210 8.35 -11.32 11.73
C TRP A 210 7.90 -11.06 13.17
N ARG A 211 8.83 -10.94 14.12
CA ARG A 211 8.50 -10.62 15.53
C ARG A 211 7.49 -9.49 15.73
N PRO A 212 7.55 -8.37 14.96
CA PRO A 212 6.53 -7.33 15.05
C PRO A 212 5.10 -7.85 14.79
N GLU A 213 4.94 -8.82 13.88
CA GLU A 213 3.64 -9.35 13.50
C GLU A 213 2.99 -10.20 14.58
N ILE A 214 3.76 -10.93 15.40
CA ILE A 214 3.19 -11.72 16.50
C ILE A 214 2.61 -10.79 17.56
N LYS A 215 3.39 -9.79 18.00
CA LYS A 215 2.94 -8.78 18.96
C LYS A 215 1.70 -8.07 18.43
N ASP A 216 1.75 -7.60 17.19
CA ASP A 216 0.66 -6.89 16.54
C ASP A 216 -0.60 -7.78 16.51
N SER A 217 -0.44 -9.04 16.12
CA SER A 217 -1.54 -10.00 16.03
C SER A 217 -2.21 -10.25 17.38
N MET A 218 -1.42 -10.41 18.44
CA MET A 218 -1.97 -10.60 19.80
C MET A 218 -2.73 -9.38 20.30
N VAL A 219 -2.24 -8.17 20.02
CA VAL A 219 -2.96 -6.94 20.36
C VAL A 219 -4.28 -6.86 19.58
N LEU A 220 -4.29 -7.24 18.30
CA LEU A 220 -5.49 -7.26 17.47
C LEU A 220 -6.51 -8.31 17.93
N ILE A 221 -6.08 -9.53 18.28
CA ILE A 221 -6.94 -10.57 18.87
C ILE A 221 -7.54 -10.07 20.20
N ALA A 222 -6.72 -9.49 21.08
CA ALA A 222 -7.17 -8.93 22.35
C ALA A 222 -8.22 -7.82 22.15
N SER A 223 -8.06 -7.00 21.11
CA SER A 223 -9.02 -5.92 20.77
C SER A 223 -10.40 -6.41 20.33
N CYS A 224 -10.53 -7.69 19.94
CA CYS A 224 -11.80 -8.32 19.59
C CYS A 224 -12.56 -8.79 20.84
N LYS A 225 -13.04 -7.86 21.68
CA LYS A 225 -13.55 -8.13 23.05
C LYS A 225 -14.63 -9.21 23.15
N GLY A 226 -15.40 -9.44 22.09
CA GLY A 226 -16.44 -10.46 22.14
C GLY A 226 -16.00 -11.84 21.65
N LEU A 227 -14.74 -12.03 21.26
CA LEU A 227 -14.23 -13.31 20.77
C LEU A 227 -14.43 -14.42 21.80
N LYS A 228 -14.89 -15.59 21.34
CA LYS A 228 -15.23 -16.76 22.16
C LYS A 228 -14.36 -17.98 21.82
N SER A 229 -14.10 -18.23 20.55
CA SER A 229 -13.21 -19.31 20.10
C SER A 229 -12.06 -18.76 19.28
N LEU A 230 -10.86 -19.27 19.52
CA LEU A 230 -9.67 -18.96 18.73
C LEU A 230 -8.98 -20.24 18.28
N ASP A 231 -8.83 -20.40 16.97
CA ASP A 231 -7.90 -21.36 16.38
C ASP A 231 -6.60 -20.62 16.05
N LEU A 232 -5.52 -20.97 16.73
CA LEU A 232 -4.22 -20.35 16.58
C LEU A 232 -3.24 -21.35 15.97
N SER A 233 -2.82 -21.10 14.74
CA SER A 233 -1.78 -21.88 14.07
C SER A 233 -0.45 -21.13 14.17
N ILE A 234 0.61 -21.77 14.63
CA ILE A 234 1.95 -21.20 14.70
C ILE A 234 2.82 -21.96 13.71
N SER A 235 3.24 -21.29 12.63
CA SER A 235 4.10 -21.89 11.62
C SER A 235 5.54 -21.99 12.17
N SER A 236 6.22 -23.13 12.00
CA SER A 236 7.60 -23.34 12.47
C SER A 236 8.58 -22.90 11.39
N ALA A 237 8.70 -21.59 11.16
CA ALA A 237 9.62 -21.08 10.14
C ALA A 237 11.05 -20.84 10.71
N SER A 238 11.22 -20.77 12.03
CA SER A 238 12.54 -20.80 12.68
C SER A 238 12.43 -21.15 14.19
N ASN A 239 13.23 -22.12 14.63
CA ASN A 239 13.32 -22.56 16.03
C ASN A 239 13.78 -21.44 17.00
N LEU A 240 14.57 -20.48 16.50
CA LEU A 240 15.17 -19.40 17.29
C LEU A 240 14.16 -18.32 17.72
N ASP A 241 13.07 -18.15 16.97
CA ASP A 241 12.12 -17.06 17.23
C ASP A 241 11.09 -17.38 18.31
N PHE A 242 10.77 -18.66 18.54
CA PHE A 242 9.83 -19.03 19.59
C PHE A 242 10.37 -18.74 21.00
N HIS A 243 11.62 -19.15 21.28
CA HIS A 243 12.25 -18.84 22.57
C HIS A 243 12.39 -17.33 22.80
N ALA A 244 12.73 -16.58 21.75
CA ALA A 244 12.83 -15.13 21.84
C ALA A 244 11.46 -14.47 22.09
N LEU A 245 10.40 -14.98 21.48
CA LEU A 245 9.03 -14.54 21.76
C LEU A 245 8.69 -14.77 23.24
N MET A 246 8.93 -15.98 23.75
CA MET A 246 8.66 -16.34 25.14
C MET A 246 9.49 -15.53 26.13
N ALA A 247 10.73 -15.16 25.79
CA ALA A 247 11.58 -14.31 26.61
C ALA A 247 11.21 -12.82 26.54
N SER A 248 10.53 -12.37 25.47
CA SER A 248 10.15 -10.97 25.29
C SER A 248 9.03 -10.55 26.24
N PRO A 249 8.92 -9.29 26.68
CA PRO A 249 7.76 -8.80 27.42
C PRO A 249 6.43 -8.90 26.63
N GLU A 250 6.52 -9.10 25.32
CA GLU A 250 5.41 -9.05 24.36
C GLU A 250 4.51 -10.28 24.47
N HIS A 251 5.01 -11.40 24.98
CA HIS A 251 4.19 -12.60 25.22
C HIS A 251 3.02 -12.33 26.18
N LYS A 252 3.10 -11.28 27.02
CA LYS A 252 1.98 -10.85 27.89
C LYS A 252 0.73 -10.48 27.08
N HIS A 253 0.89 -10.02 25.84
CA HIS A 253 -0.23 -9.74 24.95
C HIS A 253 -0.95 -11.03 24.53
N ALA A 254 -0.24 -12.15 24.40
CA ALA A 254 -0.85 -13.44 24.11
C ALA A 254 -1.77 -13.90 25.26
N TYR A 255 -1.33 -13.73 26.52
CA TYR A 255 -2.18 -14.02 27.66
C TYR A 255 -3.44 -13.16 27.67
N ALA A 256 -3.32 -11.86 27.43
CA ALA A 256 -4.46 -10.95 27.34
C ALA A 256 -5.41 -11.30 26.20
N ALA A 257 -4.88 -11.76 25.07
CA ALA A 257 -5.66 -12.14 23.88
C ALA A 257 -6.59 -13.33 24.13
N VAL A 258 -6.18 -14.28 24.99
CA VAL A 258 -6.94 -15.51 25.27
C VAL A 258 -7.82 -15.46 26.52
N GLN A 259 -7.80 -14.38 27.31
CA GLN A 259 -8.63 -14.26 28.51
C GLN A 259 -10.12 -14.36 28.18
N GLY A 260 -10.85 -15.19 28.93
CA GLY A 260 -12.29 -15.37 28.82
C GLY A 260 -12.75 -16.01 27.51
N LEU A 261 -11.83 -16.61 26.72
CA LEU A 261 -12.22 -17.49 25.64
C LEU A 261 -12.89 -18.75 26.20
N LYS A 262 -13.89 -19.24 25.48
CA LYS A 262 -14.52 -20.54 25.76
C LYS A 262 -13.66 -21.67 25.20
N ASP A 263 -13.15 -21.47 24.00
CA ASP A 263 -12.44 -22.49 23.24
C ASP A 263 -11.13 -21.89 22.70
N LEU A 264 -10.05 -22.66 22.79
CA LEU A 264 -8.74 -22.31 22.25
C LEU A 264 -8.11 -23.57 21.67
N ASN A 265 -7.89 -23.57 20.37
CA ASN A 265 -7.09 -24.58 19.70
C ASN A 265 -5.75 -23.97 19.33
N VAL A 266 -4.65 -24.53 19.81
CA VAL A 266 -3.29 -24.09 19.42
C VAL A 266 -2.59 -25.25 18.72
N VAL A 267 -2.25 -25.02 17.46
CA VAL A 267 -1.57 -25.97 16.57
C VAL A 267 -0.21 -25.38 16.19
N VAL A 268 0.84 -26.18 16.24
CA VAL A 268 2.17 -25.79 15.74
C VAL A 268 2.51 -26.68 14.57
N SER A 269 2.92 -26.07 13.46
CA SER A 269 3.42 -26.82 12.31
C SER A 269 4.76 -27.47 12.69
N GLU A 270 4.92 -28.77 12.38
CA GLU A 270 6.10 -29.62 12.62
C GLU A 270 7.25 -29.02 13.45
N VAL A 271 7.29 -29.38 14.74
CA VAL A 271 8.39 -29.02 15.63
C VAL A 271 9.47 -30.09 15.54
N ALA A 272 10.56 -29.80 14.82
CA ALA A 272 11.68 -30.73 14.69
C ALA A 272 12.54 -30.84 15.97
N ASP A 273 12.48 -29.85 16.87
CA ASP A 273 13.31 -29.76 18.08
C ASP A 273 12.53 -30.08 19.38
N PRO A 274 12.88 -31.15 20.12
CA PRO A 274 12.23 -31.51 21.37
C PRO A 274 12.22 -30.41 22.45
N SER A 275 13.24 -29.54 22.50
CA SER A 275 13.31 -28.43 23.46
C SER A 275 12.19 -27.41 23.23
N ILE A 276 11.87 -27.18 21.95
CA ILE A 276 10.80 -26.27 21.54
C ILE A 276 9.44 -26.90 21.81
N ALA A 277 9.29 -28.21 21.61
CA ALA A 277 8.06 -28.91 21.94
C ALA A 277 7.72 -28.79 23.45
N ALA A 278 8.73 -28.91 24.33
CA ALA A 278 8.55 -28.70 25.76
C ALA A 278 8.14 -27.25 26.11
N SER A 279 8.86 -26.27 25.54
CA SER A 279 8.56 -24.85 25.75
C SER A 279 7.18 -24.46 25.21
N PHE A 280 6.78 -25.03 24.09
CA PHE A 280 5.47 -24.84 23.50
C PHE A 280 4.36 -25.47 24.35
N THR A 281 4.60 -26.66 24.89
CA THR A 281 3.65 -27.32 25.81
C THR A 281 3.43 -26.45 27.06
N ALA A 282 4.50 -25.91 27.63
CA ALA A 282 4.41 -24.97 28.76
C ALA A 282 3.60 -23.72 28.37
N PHE A 283 3.91 -23.11 27.22
CA PHE A 283 3.15 -21.96 26.72
C PHE A 283 1.66 -22.26 26.51
N LYS A 284 1.32 -23.42 25.94
CA LYS A 284 -0.06 -23.85 25.75
C LYS A 284 -0.80 -24.00 27.08
N ASN A 285 -0.14 -24.55 28.10
CA ASN A 285 -0.69 -24.64 29.46
C ASN A 285 -0.91 -23.25 30.08
N ASP A 286 0.03 -22.32 29.89
CA ASP A 286 -0.10 -20.94 30.38
C ASP A 286 -1.25 -20.19 29.69
N LEU A 287 -1.43 -20.38 28.38
CA LEU A 287 -2.57 -19.85 27.64
C LEU A 287 -3.89 -20.41 28.17
N ALA A 288 -3.97 -21.73 28.40
CA ALA A 288 -5.15 -22.37 28.96
C ALA A 288 -5.48 -21.85 30.37
N ALA A 289 -4.47 -21.65 31.22
CA ALA A 289 -4.64 -21.02 32.53
C ALA A 289 -5.12 -19.56 32.42
N SER A 290 -4.69 -18.83 31.38
CA SER A 290 -5.15 -17.47 31.13
C SER A 290 -6.60 -17.40 30.64
N MET A 291 -7.11 -18.42 29.91
CA MET A 291 -8.51 -18.47 29.48
C MET A 291 -9.50 -18.43 30.64
N ALA A 292 -9.16 -19.06 31.77
CA ALA A 292 -10.00 -19.08 32.97
C ALA A 292 -10.18 -17.68 33.61
N LYS A 293 -9.31 -16.73 33.29
CA LYS A 293 -9.41 -15.35 33.77
C LYS A 293 -10.52 -14.62 33.00
N PRO A 294 -11.29 -13.72 33.65
CA PRO A 294 -12.29 -12.93 32.95
C PRO A 294 -11.63 -12.05 31.89
N ARG A 295 -12.32 -11.87 30.77
CA ARG A 295 -11.84 -10.99 29.71
C ARG A 295 -11.88 -9.55 30.20
N THR A 296 -10.71 -8.94 30.38
CA THR A 296 -10.56 -7.61 31.00
C THR A 296 -11.05 -6.47 30.11
N GLY A 297 -11.43 -6.73 28.86
CA GLY A 297 -11.87 -5.71 27.89
C GLY A 297 -10.80 -4.65 27.57
N TYR A 298 -9.62 -4.77 28.18
CA TYR A 298 -8.48 -3.88 28.06
C TYR A 298 -7.46 -4.52 27.13
N TYR A 299 -7.07 -3.77 26.11
CA TYR A 299 -5.95 -4.09 25.24
C TYR A 299 -5.04 -2.86 25.20
N ASN A 300 -3.79 -3.03 24.76
CA ASN A 300 -2.88 -1.90 24.66
C ASN A 300 -3.32 -0.97 23.51
N GLN A 301 -4.10 0.07 23.85
CA GLN A 301 -4.65 1.00 22.87
C GLN A 301 -3.57 1.78 22.13
N LYS A 302 -2.46 2.11 22.79
CA LYS A 302 -1.33 2.79 22.15
C LYS A 302 -0.74 1.92 21.04
N LEU A 303 -0.44 0.65 21.35
CA LEU A 303 0.04 -0.30 20.35
C LEU A 303 -0.99 -0.50 19.23
N PHE A 304 -2.28 -0.62 19.55
CA PHE A 304 -3.31 -0.71 18.52
C PHE A 304 -3.29 0.48 17.55
N LEU A 305 -3.11 1.70 18.04
CA LEU A 305 -2.98 2.88 17.19
C LEU A 305 -1.70 2.86 16.33
N GLU A 306 -0.57 2.37 16.87
CA GLU A 306 0.66 2.17 16.10
C GLU A 306 0.47 1.11 14.99
N ILE A 307 -0.23 0.02 15.30
CA ILE A 307 -0.62 -1.01 14.33
C ILE A 307 -1.53 -0.42 13.25
N GLN A 308 -2.47 0.45 13.64
CA GLN A 308 -3.36 1.13 12.73
C GLN A 308 -2.62 2.04 11.74
N VAL A 309 -1.61 2.78 12.21
CA VAL A 309 -0.77 3.65 11.38
C VAL A 309 0.06 2.85 10.37
N THR A 310 0.50 1.64 10.77
CA THR A 310 1.33 0.77 9.92
C THR A 310 0.51 -0.20 9.06
N ALA A 311 -0.81 -0.28 9.25
CA ALA A 311 -1.68 -1.06 8.38
C ALA A 311 -1.79 -0.37 7.01
N PRO A 312 -1.64 -1.11 5.89
CA PRO A 312 -1.77 -0.55 4.55
C PRO A 312 -3.26 -0.30 4.27
N LEU A 313 -3.78 0.83 4.75
CA LEU A 313 -5.14 1.30 4.54
C LEU A 313 -5.15 2.81 4.26
N ASP A 314 -5.78 3.21 3.15
CA ASP A 314 -5.96 4.64 2.82
C ASP A 314 -7.13 5.29 3.56
N VAL A 315 -8.10 4.46 3.93
CA VAL A 315 -9.29 4.86 4.66
C VAL A 315 -9.46 3.89 5.81
N HIS A 316 -9.33 4.39 7.04
CA HIS A 316 -9.63 3.61 8.23
C HIS A 316 -11.13 3.64 8.53
N GLY A 317 -11.65 2.53 9.04
CA GLY A 317 -13.06 2.38 9.37
C GLY A 317 -13.95 2.13 8.16
N GLU A 318 -15.26 2.08 8.41
CA GLU A 318 -16.28 1.96 7.38
C GLU A 318 -16.39 3.26 6.58
N GLY A 319 -15.47 3.49 5.66
CA GLY A 319 -15.70 4.36 4.51
C GLY A 319 -16.67 3.68 3.53
N ARG A 320 -17.85 3.25 4.01
CA ARG A 320 -18.89 2.70 3.14
C ARG A 320 -19.61 3.84 2.44
N LEU A 321 -19.69 3.68 1.13
CA LEU A 321 -20.27 4.53 0.10
C LEU A 321 -21.78 4.76 0.23
N SER A 322 -22.36 4.72 1.43
CA SER A 322 -23.73 5.16 1.65
C SER A 322 -23.73 6.59 2.16
N ASP A 323 -24.66 7.42 1.69
CA ASP A 323 -24.98 8.75 2.23
C ASP A 323 -25.48 8.76 3.69
N ASP A 324 -25.18 7.70 4.45
CA ASP A 324 -25.62 7.47 5.81
C ASP A 324 -24.92 8.47 6.76
N LYS A 325 -25.55 9.64 6.84
CA LYS A 325 -25.48 10.65 7.89
C LYS A 325 -24.06 11.06 8.29
N LYS A 326 -23.48 11.95 7.49
CA LYS A 326 -22.39 12.83 7.97
C LYS A 326 -22.93 13.67 9.14
N PRO A 327 -22.41 13.56 10.38
CA PRO A 327 -22.74 14.53 11.41
C PRO A 327 -22.31 15.92 10.91
N GLY A 328 -23.25 16.87 10.99
CA GLY A 328 -23.03 18.25 10.59
C GLY A 328 -21.85 18.87 11.35
N ILE A 329 -21.24 19.87 10.71
CA ILE A 329 -20.04 20.64 11.13
C ILE A 329 -18.74 20.05 10.57
N ILE A 330 -18.38 20.57 9.38
CA ILE A 330 -17.22 20.17 8.58
C ILE A 330 -16.07 21.11 8.94
N SER A 331 -15.16 20.64 9.80
CA SER A 331 -13.85 21.28 10.00
C SER A 331 -13.05 21.29 8.68
N SER A 332 -12.01 22.11 8.56
CA SER A 332 -11.09 22.13 7.40
C SER A 332 -10.51 20.73 7.07
N ARG A 333 -10.29 19.88 8.09
CA ARG A 333 -9.92 18.46 7.93
C ARG A 333 -10.96 17.66 7.15
N THR A 334 -12.24 17.99 7.29
CA THR A 334 -13.36 17.32 6.65
C THR A 334 -13.50 17.71 5.16
N ARG A 335 -13.02 18.90 4.74
CA ARG A 335 -12.96 19.27 3.31
C ARG A 335 -11.87 18.48 2.57
N ALA A 336 -10.66 18.38 3.14
CA ALA A 336 -9.59 17.56 2.59
C ALA A 336 -9.97 16.07 2.56
N GLN A 337 -10.64 15.57 3.60
CA GLN A 337 -11.20 14.21 3.60
C GLN A 337 -12.28 14.02 2.55
N LYS A 338 -13.19 14.99 2.35
CA LYS A 338 -14.19 14.94 1.27
C LYS A 338 -13.53 14.91 -0.12
N VAL A 339 -12.50 15.73 -0.35
CA VAL A 339 -11.76 15.72 -1.62
C VAL A 339 -11.03 14.39 -1.80
N ALA A 340 -10.36 13.89 -0.75
CA ALA A 340 -9.68 12.61 -0.77
C ALA A 340 -10.65 11.42 -0.98
N MET A 341 -11.88 11.52 -0.47
CA MET A 341 -12.94 10.54 -0.69
C MET A 341 -13.50 10.62 -2.11
N LYS A 342 -13.65 11.82 -2.68
CA LYS A 342 -14.03 12.01 -4.09
C LYS A 342 -12.99 11.45 -5.06
N SER A 343 -11.72 11.40 -4.65
CA SER A 343 -10.65 10.82 -5.45
C SER A 343 -10.47 9.33 -5.29
N LEU A 344 -11.23 8.63 -4.43
CA LEU A 344 -11.10 7.16 -4.30
C LEU A 344 -11.55 6.48 -5.58
N ASP A 345 -10.83 5.44 -5.98
CA ASP A 345 -11.25 4.58 -7.08
C ASP A 345 -12.40 3.64 -6.66
N ALA A 346 -12.93 2.86 -7.61
CA ALA A 346 -14.00 1.90 -7.37
C ALA A 346 -13.60 0.80 -6.37
N VAL A 347 -12.31 0.55 -6.15
CA VAL A 347 -11.82 -0.42 -5.16
C VAL A 347 -11.53 0.21 -3.79
N GLY A 348 -11.76 1.52 -3.61
CA GLY A 348 -11.58 2.21 -2.34
C GLY A 348 -10.12 2.54 -2.01
N VAL A 349 -9.25 2.58 -3.02
CA VAL A 349 -7.85 3.01 -2.91
C VAL A 349 -7.74 4.47 -3.36
N ARG A 350 -6.89 5.25 -2.69
CA ARG A 350 -6.57 6.58 -3.20
C ARG A 350 -5.60 6.41 -4.36
N PRO A 351 -5.86 7.01 -5.53
CA PRO A 351 -4.91 6.98 -6.61
C PRO A 351 -3.57 7.47 -6.06
N PRO A 352 -2.47 6.79 -6.41
CA PRO A 352 -1.16 7.19 -5.93
C PRO A 352 -1.00 8.67 -6.26
N ARG A 353 -0.78 9.49 -5.24
CA ARG A 353 -0.37 10.87 -5.48
C ARG A 353 0.99 10.75 -6.14
N ASN A 354 1.10 11.26 -7.37
CA ASN A 354 2.40 11.56 -7.94
C ASN A 354 3.12 12.40 -6.89
N SER A 355 4.32 11.97 -6.51
CA SER A 355 5.17 12.83 -5.68
C SER A 355 5.23 14.19 -6.37
N PRO A 356 5.00 15.30 -5.65
CA PRO A 356 5.18 16.61 -6.23
C PRO A 356 6.58 16.66 -6.85
N LYS A 357 6.69 17.31 -8.02
CA LYS A 357 7.97 17.40 -8.74
C LYS A 357 9.03 18.07 -7.87
N TYR A 358 8.62 19.08 -7.12
CA TYR A 358 9.46 19.82 -6.18
C TYR A 358 9.02 19.56 -4.74
N ASP A 359 9.98 19.55 -3.80
CA ASP A 359 9.72 19.50 -2.37
C ASP A 359 9.35 20.89 -1.82
N LEU A 360 9.25 21.01 -0.49
CA LEU A 360 8.86 22.26 0.16
C LEU A 360 9.93 23.35 0.03
N ASP A 361 11.17 22.97 -0.27
CA ASP A 361 12.31 23.87 -0.42
C ASP A 361 12.53 24.25 -1.90
N GLY A 362 11.67 23.78 -2.80
CA GLY A 362 11.77 24.00 -4.24
C GLY A 362 12.78 23.10 -4.94
N CYS A 363 13.39 22.14 -4.23
CA CYS A 363 14.31 21.16 -4.82
C CYS A 363 13.52 20.05 -5.53
N LEU A 364 14.08 19.48 -6.60
CA LEU A 364 13.51 18.34 -7.30
C LEU A 364 13.40 17.14 -6.35
N ALA A 365 12.17 16.75 -6.02
CA ALA A 365 11.85 15.68 -5.08
C ALA A 365 11.91 14.27 -5.73
N TRP A 366 11.87 14.23 -7.06
CA TRP A 366 12.03 13.01 -7.85
C TRP A 366 13.47 12.52 -7.77
N ASP A 367 13.66 11.20 -7.82
CA ASP A 367 15.01 10.65 -7.79
C ASP A 367 15.61 10.73 -9.20
N VAL A 368 16.66 11.54 -9.37
CA VAL A 368 17.42 11.62 -10.63
C VAL A 368 18.16 10.31 -10.84
N LEU A 369 18.07 9.76 -12.04
CA LEU A 369 18.74 8.53 -12.48
C LEU A 369 19.98 8.85 -13.31
N ALA A 370 19.85 9.84 -14.20
CA ALA A 370 20.91 10.28 -15.09
C ALA A 370 20.71 11.75 -15.51
N VAL A 371 21.82 12.40 -15.84
CA VAL A 371 21.84 13.67 -16.57
C VAL A 371 22.24 13.33 -18.00
N LEU A 372 21.37 13.66 -18.95
CA LEU A 372 21.47 13.30 -20.36
C LEU A 372 22.14 14.42 -21.18
N ASP A 373 21.82 15.67 -20.87
CA ASP A 373 22.37 16.84 -21.54
C ASP A 373 22.42 18.07 -20.63
N SER A 374 23.13 19.12 -21.06
CA SER A 374 23.11 20.45 -20.44
C SER A 374 22.98 21.56 -21.48
N ARG A 375 22.32 22.66 -21.09
CA ARG A 375 22.20 23.87 -21.92
C ARG A 375 22.29 25.13 -21.06
N GLU A 376 22.80 26.18 -21.66
CA GLU A 376 22.74 27.53 -21.09
C GLU A 376 21.34 28.11 -21.27
N THR A 377 20.84 28.74 -20.21
CA THR A 377 19.58 29.46 -20.19
C THR A 377 19.81 30.90 -19.75
N GLY A 378 19.07 31.83 -20.34
CA GLY A 378 19.04 33.21 -19.87
C GLY A 378 17.91 33.34 -18.86
N GLY A 379 18.23 33.70 -17.62
CA GLY A 379 17.23 34.12 -16.65
C GLY A 379 16.57 35.43 -17.09
N ASP A 380 15.35 35.69 -16.62
CA ASP A 380 14.62 36.94 -16.89
C ASP A 380 15.38 38.18 -16.39
N ASP A 381 16.27 38.01 -15.42
CA ASP A 381 17.18 39.03 -14.88
C ASP A 381 18.48 39.18 -15.70
N GLY A 382 18.61 38.44 -16.80
CA GLY A 382 19.81 38.38 -17.63
C GLY A 382 20.95 37.57 -17.00
N SER A 383 20.72 36.87 -15.89
CA SER A 383 21.69 35.95 -15.33
C SER A 383 21.86 34.73 -16.25
N ALA A 384 23.08 34.21 -16.34
CA ALA A 384 23.34 32.97 -17.04
C ALA A 384 22.99 31.80 -16.11
N GLY A 385 21.87 31.13 -16.39
CA GLY A 385 21.44 29.89 -15.76
C GLY A 385 21.89 28.66 -16.56
N ILE A 386 21.85 27.49 -15.94
CA ILE A 386 22.11 26.20 -16.60
C ILE A 386 20.95 25.27 -16.32
N GLU A 387 20.40 24.69 -17.38
CA GLU A 387 19.47 23.58 -17.26
C GLU A 387 20.12 22.27 -17.67
N PHE A 388 19.69 21.19 -17.03
CA PHE A 388 20.06 19.82 -17.32
C PHE A 388 18.85 19.03 -17.79
N GLU A 389 19.01 18.27 -18.87
CA GLU A 389 18.04 17.25 -19.22
C GLU A 389 18.27 16.04 -18.31
N VAL A 390 17.34 15.79 -17.40
CA VAL A 390 17.45 14.73 -16.39
C VAL A 390 16.43 13.62 -16.64
N GLU A 391 16.91 12.38 -16.56
CA GLU A 391 16.06 11.20 -16.47
C GLU A 391 15.73 10.98 -14.99
N CYS A 392 14.45 11.02 -14.62
CA CYS A 392 13.97 10.92 -13.24
C CYS A 392 13.04 9.74 -13.04
N TRP A 393 13.01 9.22 -11.81
CA TRP A 393 11.93 8.34 -11.34
C TRP A 393 10.82 9.15 -10.66
N VAL A 394 9.63 9.14 -11.27
CA VAL A 394 8.42 9.70 -10.66
C VAL A 394 7.93 8.73 -9.59
N LYS A 395 8.01 9.14 -8.32
CA LYS A 395 7.54 8.30 -7.22
C LYS A 395 6.01 8.30 -7.22
N THR A 396 5.43 7.16 -7.54
CA THR A 396 4.00 6.91 -7.30
C THR A 396 3.83 6.42 -5.88
N GLY A 397 3.47 7.32 -4.96
CA GLY A 397 3.17 6.98 -3.56
C GLY A 397 4.26 7.32 -2.54
N TYR A 398 3.85 7.42 -1.28
CA TYR A 398 4.67 7.89 -0.16
C TYR A 398 5.57 6.81 0.47
N PHE A 399 5.25 5.53 0.26
CA PHE A 399 5.98 4.42 0.88
C PHE A 399 7.06 3.92 -0.08
N ARG A 400 8.30 4.35 0.19
CA ARG A 400 9.52 3.70 -0.29
C ARG A 400 9.49 2.26 0.14
N LEU A 401 9.76 1.35 -0.79
CA LEU A 401 10.63 0.18 -0.68
C LEU A 401 10.49 -0.59 -2.01
N TYR A 402 11.38 -0.31 -2.96
CA TYR A 402 11.73 -1.23 -4.06
C TYR A 402 10.68 -1.60 -5.12
N SER A 403 9.61 -0.83 -5.37
CA SER A 403 8.86 -1.08 -6.61
C SER A 403 9.65 -0.53 -7.80
N SER A 404 10.23 -1.42 -8.60
CA SER A 404 10.85 -1.11 -9.91
C SER A 404 9.86 -0.55 -10.94
N GLU A 405 8.59 -0.38 -10.57
CA GLU A 405 7.47 0.04 -11.41
C GLU A 405 7.30 1.57 -11.51
N GLY A 406 8.26 2.36 -11.00
CA GLY A 406 8.23 3.81 -11.15
C GLY A 406 8.26 4.24 -12.62
N ARG A 407 7.36 5.15 -13.02
CA ARG A 407 7.40 5.78 -14.35
C ARG A 407 8.67 6.63 -14.46
N LYS A 408 9.41 6.42 -15.54
CA LYS A 408 10.53 7.29 -15.92
C LYS A 408 10.00 8.52 -16.64
N GLU A 409 10.58 9.67 -16.33
CA GLU A 409 10.27 10.94 -16.99
C GLU A 409 11.57 11.64 -17.35
N ILE A 410 11.60 12.28 -18.52
CA ILE A 410 12.73 13.09 -18.98
C ILE A 410 12.25 14.54 -18.96
N CYS A 411 12.97 15.41 -18.26
CA CYS A 411 12.63 16.82 -18.16
C CYS A 411 13.89 17.69 -18.06
N TRP A 412 13.76 18.95 -18.47
CA TRP A 412 14.80 19.95 -18.26
C TRP A 412 14.61 20.59 -16.88
N GLU A 413 15.67 20.59 -16.07
CA GLU A 413 15.68 21.17 -14.73
C GLU A 413 16.83 22.14 -14.56
N ASP A 414 16.56 23.26 -13.90
CA ASP A 414 17.58 24.22 -13.51
C ASP A 414 18.58 23.63 -12.51
N ALA A 415 19.85 24.01 -12.62
CA ALA A 415 20.90 23.56 -11.71
C ALA A 415 20.61 23.90 -10.23
N SER A 416 19.81 24.94 -9.97
CA SER A 416 19.38 25.38 -8.64
C SER A 416 18.41 24.43 -7.97
N VAL A 417 17.53 23.79 -8.75
CA VAL A 417 16.52 22.86 -8.22
C VAL A 417 17.08 21.45 -8.06
N LEU A 418 18.27 21.15 -8.60
CA LEU A 418 18.93 19.86 -8.42
C LEU A 418 19.52 19.74 -7.01
N GLY A 419 18.72 19.18 -6.10
CA GLY A 419 19.11 18.97 -4.72
C GLY A 419 20.36 18.07 -4.53
N PRO A 420 20.87 17.96 -3.29
CA PRO A 420 22.07 17.21 -2.91
C PRO A 420 22.24 15.85 -3.57
N ARG A 421 21.13 15.09 -3.68
CA ARG A 421 21.13 13.73 -4.21
C ARG A 421 21.43 13.68 -5.71
N ALA A 422 21.09 14.71 -6.48
CA ALA A 422 21.33 14.76 -7.92
C ALA A 422 22.77 15.13 -8.28
N ARG A 423 23.54 15.71 -7.34
CA ARG A 423 24.85 16.31 -7.65
C ARG A 423 25.88 15.34 -8.19
N HIS A 424 25.88 14.10 -7.69
CA HIS A 424 26.80 13.08 -8.17
C HIS A 424 26.52 12.69 -9.65
N HIS A 425 25.26 12.78 -10.10
CA HIS A 425 24.92 12.55 -11.52
C HIS A 425 25.45 13.67 -12.40
N VAL A 426 25.35 14.93 -11.98
CA VAL A 426 25.92 16.08 -12.71
C VAL A 426 27.45 15.99 -12.80
N VAL A 427 28.12 15.63 -11.68
CA VAL A 427 29.57 15.40 -11.69
C VAL A 427 29.95 14.28 -12.66
N ASN A 428 29.20 13.17 -12.66
CA ASN A 428 29.44 12.06 -13.59
C ASN A 428 29.17 12.44 -15.05
N PHE A 429 28.17 13.28 -15.30
CA PHE A 429 27.88 13.83 -16.62
C PHE A 429 29.07 14.65 -17.15
N TYR A 430 29.59 15.61 -16.40
CA TYR A 430 30.74 16.40 -16.84
C TYR A 430 32.06 15.63 -16.88
N ARG A 431 32.21 14.54 -16.11
CA ARG A 431 33.35 13.62 -16.29
C ARG A 431 33.33 12.97 -17.67
N SER A 432 32.14 12.68 -18.17
CA SER A 432 31.94 11.98 -19.45
C SER A 432 31.83 12.94 -20.62
N ASN A 433 31.38 14.18 -20.37
CA ASN A 433 31.13 15.22 -21.37
C ASN A 433 31.72 16.57 -20.92
N PRO A 434 33.06 16.67 -20.75
CA PRO A 434 33.70 17.87 -20.22
C PRO A 434 33.52 19.11 -21.11
N GLU A 435 33.24 18.93 -22.40
CA GLU A 435 33.03 19.99 -23.39
C GLU A 435 31.65 20.64 -23.34
N LYS A 436 30.69 20.05 -22.62
CA LYS A 436 29.33 20.57 -22.50
C LYS A 436 29.31 21.91 -21.75
N SER A 437 28.39 22.79 -22.16
CA SER A 437 28.25 24.13 -21.60
C SER A 437 27.79 24.10 -20.15
N GLY A 438 28.16 25.14 -19.39
CA GLY A 438 27.64 25.36 -18.03
C GLY A 438 28.45 24.84 -16.85
N LEU A 439 29.57 24.16 -17.08
CA LEU A 439 30.40 23.62 -15.99
C LEU A 439 30.83 24.69 -14.97
N GLU A 440 31.27 25.86 -15.46
CA GLU A 440 31.70 26.96 -14.59
C GLU A 440 30.53 27.63 -13.86
N ALA A 441 29.38 27.77 -14.53
CA ALA A 441 28.18 28.36 -13.93
C ALA A 441 27.67 27.48 -12.78
N VAL A 442 27.54 26.17 -13.01
CA VAL A 442 27.14 25.18 -11.99
C VAL A 442 28.11 25.18 -10.80
N TYR A 443 29.42 25.24 -11.07
CA TYR A 443 30.41 25.34 -10.00
C TYR A 443 30.22 26.60 -9.16
N LYS A 444 30.01 27.77 -9.79
CA LYS A 444 29.78 29.04 -9.08
C LYS A 444 28.49 29.02 -8.28
N GLU A 445 27.41 28.51 -8.86
CA GLU A 445 26.11 28.45 -8.22
C GLU A 445 26.12 27.54 -6.99
N TRP A 446 26.66 26.33 -7.11
CA TRP A 446 26.76 25.43 -5.96
C TRP A 446 27.78 25.87 -4.91
N LEU A 447 28.76 26.70 -5.29
CA LEU A 447 29.65 27.36 -4.34
C LEU A 447 28.89 28.37 -3.47
N GLN A 448 27.88 29.05 -4.01
CA GLN A 448 27.04 29.99 -3.25
C GLN A 448 26.09 29.27 -2.29
N GLN A 449 25.69 28.03 -2.59
CA GLN A 449 24.82 27.20 -1.75
C GLN A 449 25.54 26.54 -0.55
N ILE A 450 26.80 26.88 -0.26
CA ILE A 450 27.61 26.22 0.79
C ILE A 450 27.02 26.41 2.19
N ASP A 451 26.28 27.48 2.45
CA ASP A 451 25.81 27.84 3.79
C ASP A 451 24.46 27.17 4.19
N GLY A 452 23.87 26.33 3.33
CA GLY A 452 22.63 25.61 3.66
C GLY A 452 22.83 24.47 4.66
N GLU A 453 21.98 24.39 5.70
CA GLU A 453 22.07 23.48 6.85
C GLU A 453 21.81 21.99 6.55
N ASP A 454 21.19 21.66 5.40
CA ASP A 454 20.56 20.34 5.20
C ASP A 454 21.46 19.23 4.62
N GLU A 455 22.73 19.49 4.31
CA GLU A 455 23.60 18.51 3.65
C GLU A 455 24.89 18.26 4.42
N ASN A 456 25.41 17.03 4.35
CA ASN A 456 26.73 16.70 4.86
C ASN A 456 27.79 17.57 4.16
N PRO A 457 28.46 18.49 4.87
CA PRO A 457 29.39 19.44 4.26
C PRO A 457 30.53 18.75 3.49
N ASN A 458 30.89 17.53 3.90
CA ASN A 458 31.95 16.75 3.27
C ASN A 458 31.56 16.23 1.88
N GLU A 459 30.31 15.79 1.68
CA GLU A 459 29.84 15.31 0.38
C GLU A 459 29.73 16.46 -0.61
N ARG A 460 29.18 17.59 -0.17
CA ARG A 460 29.12 18.84 -0.94
C ARG A 460 30.52 19.28 -1.38
N LEU A 461 31.47 19.35 -0.45
CA LEU A 461 32.86 19.73 -0.74
C LEU A 461 33.54 18.75 -1.71
N HIS A 462 33.21 17.45 -1.62
CA HIS A 462 33.72 16.44 -2.56
C HIS A 462 33.22 16.70 -3.99
N HIS A 463 31.92 16.97 -4.18
CA HIS A 463 31.38 17.29 -5.49
C HIS A 463 31.97 18.58 -6.08
N LEU A 464 32.10 19.64 -5.27
CA LEU A 464 32.73 20.90 -5.71
C LEU A 464 34.20 20.72 -6.10
N LYS A 465 34.97 19.96 -5.32
CA LYS A 465 36.36 19.61 -5.67
C LYS A 465 36.42 18.83 -6.99
N ALA A 466 35.49 17.90 -7.21
CA ALA A 466 35.43 17.14 -8.46
C ALA A 466 35.14 18.05 -9.67
N LEU A 467 34.15 18.96 -9.58
CA LEU A 467 33.86 19.92 -10.65
C LEU A 467 35.06 20.85 -10.94
N LYS A 468 35.73 21.35 -9.90
CA LYS A 468 36.94 22.18 -10.05
C LYS A 468 38.07 21.46 -10.78
N VAL A 469 38.28 20.18 -10.47
CA VAL A 469 39.27 19.35 -11.16
C VAL A 469 38.90 19.21 -12.65
N ILE A 470 37.64 18.89 -12.96
CA ILE A 470 37.17 18.75 -14.34
C ILE A 470 37.36 20.06 -15.12
N ALA A 471 36.98 21.20 -14.52
CA ALA A 471 37.15 22.52 -15.14
C ALA A 471 38.63 22.83 -15.43
N SER A 472 39.52 22.53 -14.49
CA SER A 472 40.96 22.73 -14.68
C SER A 472 41.55 21.84 -15.78
N GLN A 473 41.06 20.61 -15.92
CA GLN A 473 41.48 19.67 -16.97
C GLN A 473 41.00 20.15 -18.34
N LEU A 474 39.76 20.63 -18.43
CA LEU A 474 39.21 21.19 -19.67
C LEU A 474 39.99 22.44 -20.12
N ALA A 475 40.30 23.36 -19.19
CA ALA A 475 41.10 24.55 -19.49
C ALA A 475 42.50 24.16 -20.02
N SER A 476 43.18 23.23 -19.35
CA SER A 476 44.48 22.72 -19.82
C SER A 476 44.38 22.02 -21.19
N ALA A 477 43.29 21.32 -21.48
CA ALA A 477 43.08 20.64 -22.75
C ALA A 477 42.84 21.65 -23.88
N LYS A 478 42.05 22.71 -23.64
CA LYS A 478 41.84 23.82 -24.58
C LYS A 478 43.14 24.55 -24.89
N ASP A 479 43.97 24.82 -23.88
CA ASP A 479 45.29 25.45 -24.07
C ASP A 479 46.22 24.59 -24.92
N LEU A 480 46.23 23.27 -24.70
CA LEU A 480 47.02 22.33 -25.50
C LEU A 480 46.49 22.24 -26.94
N ALA A 481 45.18 22.23 -27.14
CA ALA A 481 44.56 22.23 -28.46
C ALA A 481 44.90 23.52 -29.23
N ALA A 482 44.78 24.69 -28.61
CA ALA A 482 45.17 25.97 -29.22
C ALA A 482 46.67 26.02 -29.59
N LYS A 483 47.54 25.47 -28.72
CA LYS A 483 48.98 25.32 -29.01
C LYS A 483 49.25 24.34 -30.16
N ALA A 484 48.47 23.27 -30.26
CA ALA A 484 48.59 22.31 -31.35
C ALA A 484 48.11 22.91 -32.68
N GLU A 485 47.00 23.64 -32.68
CA GLU A 485 46.45 24.33 -33.84
C GLU A 485 47.41 25.41 -34.35
N THR A 486 47.93 26.26 -33.47
CA THR A 486 48.93 27.27 -33.84
C THR A 486 50.20 26.63 -34.40
N LYS A 487 50.65 25.50 -33.84
CA LYS A 487 51.79 24.73 -34.38
C LYS A 487 51.48 24.11 -35.75
N ALA A 488 50.27 23.60 -35.95
CA ALA A 488 49.84 23.02 -37.23
C ALA A 488 49.75 24.12 -38.32
N ASN A 489 49.18 25.27 -37.99
CA ASN A 489 49.10 26.42 -38.89
C ASN A 489 50.50 26.96 -39.25
N ALA A 490 51.41 27.05 -38.28
CA ALA A 490 52.80 27.43 -38.52
C ALA A 490 53.54 26.42 -39.42
N ALA A 491 53.31 25.12 -39.24
CA ALA A 491 53.88 24.08 -40.08
C ALA A 491 53.31 24.12 -41.51
N ALA A 492 52.01 24.34 -41.67
CA ALA A 492 51.36 24.51 -42.97
C ALA A 492 51.91 25.73 -43.72
N ALA A 493 52.05 26.87 -43.04
CA ALA A 493 52.65 28.07 -43.62
C ALA A 493 54.11 27.86 -44.04
N ARG A 494 54.89 27.13 -43.23
CA ARG A 494 56.27 26.77 -43.59
C ARG A 494 56.33 25.88 -44.83
N ASN A 495 55.47 24.88 -44.93
CA ASN A 495 55.43 23.97 -46.08
C ASN A 495 54.99 24.68 -47.36
N ALA A 496 54.01 25.59 -47.28
CA ALA A 496 53.59 26.43 -48.41
C ALA A 496 54.77 27.26 -48.94
N ARG A 497 55.56 27.86 -48.03
CA ARG A 497 56.74 28.64 -48.40
C ARG A 497 57.85 27.78 -49.04
N ILE A 498 58.02 26.53 -48.61
CA ILE A 498 58.96 25.59 -49.23
C ILE A 498 58.50 25.23 -50.64
N GLN A 499 57.19 25.03 -50.86
CA GLN A 499 56.64 24.75 -52.18
C GLN A 499 56.82 25.92 -53.15
N GLU A 500 56.55 27.16 -52.70
CA GLU A 500 56.79 28.36 -53.51
C GLU A 500 58.24 28.44 -53.98
N LEU A 501 59.20 28.21 -53.07
CA LEU A 501 60.64 28.21 -53.38
C LEU A 501 61.08 27.07 -54.30
N ALA A 502 60.34 25.95 -54.34
CA ALA A 502 60.64 24.83 -55.24
C ALA A 502 60.09 25.04 -56.66
N THR A 503 59.11 25.95 -56.82
CA THR A 503 58.50 26.29 -58.12
C THR A 503 59.12 27.53 -58.78
N SER A 504 59.87 28.33 -58.03
CA SER A 504 60.71 29.44 -58.52
C SER A 504 62.11 28.96 -58.88
#